data_AF-A0A2E3FNN4-F1
#
_entry.id   AF-A0A2E3FNN4-F1
#
_cell.length_a   1.000
_cell.length_b   1.000
_cell.length_c   1.000
_cell.angle_alpha   90.00
_cell.angle_beta   90.00
_cell.angle_gamma   90.00
#
_symmetry.space_group_name_H-M   'P 1'
#
loop_
_entity.id
_entity.type
_entity.pdbx_description
1 polymer ?
#
loop_
_entity_poly.entity_id
_entity_poly.type
_entity_poly.pdbx_seq_one_letter_code
_entity_poly.pdbx_strand_id
1 'polypeptide(L)'
;MADVEIYTNKGCPSCVSAKQYLDRKKVNYKEIKLGRSRKTDLEFSLKTNNSKTVPQIFISGKLIGGYDDLIDYDRAGELDWRLGLAPRPKVGIFQTIIRYLRGQRY
;
A
#
# COMPACT_ATOMS: atom_id res chain seq x y z
N MET A 1 12.29 9.92 -2.86
CA MET A 1 10.88 9.49 -2.97
C MET A 1 10.85 7.99 -3.18
N ALA A 2 9.97 7.26 -2.51
CA ALA A 2 9.84 5.81 -2.72
C ALA A 2 9.14 5.48 -4.05
N ASP A 3 9.41 4.29 -4.57
CA ASP A 3 8.68 3.72 -5.70
C ASP A 3 7.33 3.20 -5.21
N VAL A 4 6.23 3.72 -5.77
CA VAL A 4 4.86 3.37 -5.37
C VAL A 4 4.10 2.85 -6.58
N GLU A 5 3.60 1.62 -6.50
CA GLU A 5 2.72 1.03 -7.51
C GLU A 5 1.33 0.81 -6.91
N ILE A 6 0.28 1.11 -7.68
CA ILE A 6 -1.11 0.85 -7.28
C ILE A 6 -1.85 0.10 -8.38
N TYR A 7 -2.31 -1.10 -8.06
CA TYR A 7 -3.20 -1.87 -8.92
C TYR A 7 -4.64 -1.43 -8.70
N THR A 8 -5.33 -1.11 -9.79
CA THR A 8 -6.71 -0.58 -9.78
C THR A 8 -7.57 -1.25 -10.84
N ASN A 9 -8.89 -1.08 -10.72
CA ASN A 9 -9.83 -1.46 -11.76
C ASN A 9 -10.85 -0.33 -12.02
N LYS A 10 -11.53 -0.37 -13.18
CA LYS A 10 -12.60 0.57 -13.52
C LYS A 10 -13.75 0.44 -12.51
N GLY A 11 -14.37 1.56 -12.15
CA GLY A 11 -15.54 1.58 -11.26
C GLY A 11 -15.25 1.24 -9.80
N CYS A 12 -14.01 1.43 -9.33
CA CYS A 12 -13.59 1.13 -7.95
C CYS A 12 -13.47 2.42 -7.12
N PRO A 13 -14.41 2.71 -6.20
CA PRO A 13 -14.35 3.91 -5.35
C PRO A 13 -13.14 3.92 -4.42
N SER A 14 -12.82 2.77 -3.81
CA SER A 14 -11.66 2.64 -2.91
C SER A 14 -10.33 2.94 -3.62
N CYS A 15 -10.23 2.61 -4.91
CA CYS A 15 -9.08 2.95 -5.74
C CYS A 15 -8.95 4.46 -5.94
N VAL A 16 -10.06 5.18 -6.08
CA VAL A 16 -10.06 6.65 -6.13
C VAL A 16 -9.60 7.23 -4.79
N SER A 17 -10.13 6.72 -3.68
CA SER A 17 -9.75 7.15 -2.34
C SER A 17 -8.26 6.95 -2.05
N ALA A 18 -7.70 5.79 -2.43
CA ALA A 18 -6.27 5.51 -2.29
C ALA A 18 -5.40 6.47 -3.11
N LYS A 19 -5.77 6.74 -4.36
CA LYS A 19 -5.06 7.71 -5.21
C LYS A 19 -5.10 9.11 -4.64
N GLN A 20 -6.29 9.59 -4.28
CA GLN A 20 -6.44 10.91 -3.64
C GLN A 20 -5.65 11.01 -2.34
N TYR A 21 -5.51 9.90 -1.58
CA TYR A 21 -4.69 9.88 -0.38
C TYR A 21 -3.22 10.12 -0.68
N LEU A 22 -2.67 9.40 -1.66
CA LEU A 22 -1.29 9.54 -2.11
C LEU A 22 -1.05 10.92 -2.75
N ASP A 23 -2.01 11.43 -3.52
CA ASP A 23 -1.97 12.79 -4.10
C ASP A 23 -1.90 13.86 -3.00
N ARG A 24 -2.70 13.74 -1.93
CA ARG A 24 -2.65 14.66 -0.77
C ARG A 24 -1.30 14.61 -0.04
N LYS A 25 -0.68 13.43 0.03
CA LYS A 25 0.70 13.25 0.55
C LYS A 25 1.78 13.70 -0.45
N LYS A 26 1.39 14.16 -1.66
CA LYS A 26 2.28 14.61 -2.74
C LYS A 26 3.25 13.52 -3.22
N VAL A 27 2.79 12.28 -3.25
CA VAL A 27 3.58 11.14 -3.71
C VAL A 27 3.19 10.74 -5.12
N ASN A 28 4.19 10.62 -6.00
CA ASN A 28 4.01 10.05 -7.32
C ASN A 28 3.86 8.53 -7.22
N TYR A 29 2.94 7.96 -8.00
CA TYR A 29 2.73 6.53 -8.08
C TYR A 29 2.45 6.08 -9.51
N LYS A 30 2.72 4.81 -9.78
CA LYS A 30 2.41 4.14 -11.03
C LYS A 30 1.08 3.40 -10.91
N GLU A 31 0.07 3.88 -11.63
CA GLU A 31 -1.24 3.22 -11.71
C GLU A 31 -1.22 2.08 -12.73
N ILE A 32 -1.48 0.85 -12.27
CA ILE A 32 -1.57 -0.34 -13.11
C ILE A 32 -3.05 -0.78 -13.15
N LYS A 33 -3.68 -0.69 -14.32
CA LYS A 33 -5.10 -1.03 -14.50
C LYS A 33 -5.26 -2.49 -14.89
N LEU A 34 -5.99 -3.25 -14.07
CA LEU A 34 -6.38 -4.62 -14.35
C LEU A 34 -7.38 -4.69 -15.52
N GLY A 35 -7.49 -5.86 -16.13
CA GLY A 35 -8.41 -6.14 -17.23
C GLY A 35 -7.98 -5.58 -18.59
N ARG A 36 -6.81 -4.93 -18.68
CA ARG A 36 -6.21 -4.50 -19.97
C ARG A 36 -5.43 -5.60 -20.67
N SER A 37 -4.80 -6.51 -19.91
CA SER A 37 -4.07 -7.64 -20.47
C SER A 37 -4.03 -8.80 -19.48
N ARG A 38 -4.10 -10.03 -19.99
CA ARG A 38 -3.98 -11.25 -19.17
C ARG A 38 -2.63 -11.31 -18.43
N LYS A 39 -1.59 -10.73 -19.01
CA LYS A 39 -0.26 -10.64 -18.38
C LYS A 39 -0.31 -9.79 -17.11
N THR A 40 -0.98 -8.63 -17.15
CA THR A 40 -1.13 -7.75 -15.99
C THR A 40 -1.95 -8.41 -14.88
N ASP A 41 -3.02 -9.12 -15.24
CA ASP A 41 -3.86 -9.82 -14.26
C ASP A 41 -3.14 -11.00 -13.60
N LEU A 42 -2.29 -11.72 -14.37
CA LEU A 42 -1.42 -12.76 -13.84
C LEU A 42 -0.35 -12.17 -12.90
N GLU A 43 0.30 -11.09 -13.30
CA GLU A 43 1.30 -10.39 -12.49
C GLU A 43 0.71 -9.90 -11.17
N PHE A 44 -0.50 -9.31 -11.22
CA PHE A 44 -1.25 -8.92 -10.04
C PHE A 44 -1.51 -10.11 -9.11
N SER A 45 -2.00 -11.23 -9.66
CA SER A 45 -2.29 -12.42 -8.88
C SER A 45 -1.03 -12.96 -8.21
N LEU A 46 0.09 -13.03 -8.92
CA LEU A 46 1.37 -13.49 -8.36
C LEU A 46 1.91 -12.55 -7.28
N LYS A 47 1.90 -11.23 -7.51
CA LYS A 47 2.46 -10.24 -6.57
C LYS A 47 1.60 -10.07 -5.31
N THR A 48 0.31 -10.37 -5.37
CA THR A 48 -0.65 -10.14 -4.28
C THR A 48 -1.09 -11.41 -3.56
N ASN A 49 -0.40 -12.55 -3.79
CA ASN A 49 -0.79 -13.86 -3.28
C ASN A 49 -2.25 -14.23 -3.63
N ASN A 50 -2.60 -14.07 -4.91
CA ASN A 50 -3.92 -14.30 -5.48
C ASN A 50 -5.03 -13.46 -4.82
N SER A 51 -4.72 -12.22 -4.45
CA SER A 51 -5.74 -11.29 -3.97
C SER A 51 -6.83 -11.13 -5.03
N LYS A 52 -8.08 -11.01 -4.57
CA LYS A 52 -9.25 -10.78 -5.41
C LYS A 52 -9.77 -9.35 -5.31
N THR A 53 -9.14 -8.51 -4.49
CA THR A 53 -9.63 -7.17 -4.15
C THR A 53 -8.67 -6.10 -4.65
N VAL A 54 -9.23 -4.98 -5.08
CA VAL A 54 -8.51 -3.75 -5.43
C VAL A 54 -8.99 -2.61 -4.53
N PRO A 55 -8.16 -1.60 -4.25
CA PRO A 55 -6.77 -1.43 -4.72
C PRO A 55 -5.80 -2.42 -4.06
N GLN A 56 -4.63 -2.63 -4.67
CA GLN A 56 -3.47 -3.23 -4.02
C GLN A 56 -2.26 -2.33 -4.23
N ILE A 57 -1.65 -1.91 -3.13
CA ILE A 57 -0.59 -0.90 -3.11
C ILE A 57 0.74 -1.55 -2.75
N PHE A 58 1.77 -1.22 -3.49
CA PHE A 58 3.15 -1.60 -3.23
C PHE A 58 3.98 -0.35 -2.98
N ILE A 59 4.84 -0.40 -1.96
CA ILE A 59 5.81 0.65 -1.67
C ILE A 59 7.19 -0.01 -1.61
N SER A 60 8.12 0.44 -2.45
CA SER A 60 9.46 -0.13 -2.60
C SER A 60 9.43 -1.66 -2.81
N GLY A 61 8.49 -2.13 -3.64
CA GLY A 61 8.28 -3.55 -3.92
C GLY A 61 7.61 -4.36 -2.81
N LYS A 62 7.33 -3.78 -1.63
CA LYS A 62 6.60 -4.46 -0.55
C LYS A 62 5.10 -4.23 -0.67
N LEU A 63 4.33 -5.31 -0.61
CA LEU A 63 2.87 -5.24 -0.54
C LEU A 63 2.42 -4.59 0.77
N ILE A 64 1.71 -3.47 0.64
CA ILE A 64 1.02 -2.80 1.76
C ILE A 64 -0.38 -3.40 1.93
N GLY A 65 -1.09 -3.62 0.82
CA GLY A 65 -2.44 -4.14 0.81
C GLY A 65 -3.43 -3.15 0.18
N GLY A 66 -4.65 -3.13 0.71
CA GLY A 66 -5.73 -2.26 0.24
C GLY A 66 -5.65 -0.82 0.74
N TYR A 67 -6.73 -0.08 0.52
CA TYR A 67 -6.86 1.28 1.03
C TYR A 67 -6.88 1.31 2.56
N ASP A 68 -7.60 0.39 3.21
CA ASP A 68 -7.67 0.34 4.66
C ASP A 68 -6.30 0.05 5.28
N ASP A 69 -5.55 -0.88 4.69
CA ASP A 69 -4.17 -1.14 5.08
C ASP A 69 -3.32 0.15 4.97
N LEU A 70 -3.41 0.87 3.84
CA LEU A 70 -2.68 2.14 3.66
C LEU A 70 -2.97 3.13 4.80
N ILE A 71 -4.24 3.26 5.19
CA ILE A 71 -4.66 4.14 6.29
C ILE A 71 -4.14 3.63 7.63
N ASP A 72 -4.16 2.32 7.87
CA ASP A 72 -3.65 1.74 9.11
C ASP A 72 -2.14 1.92 9.26
N TYR A 73 -1.37 1.81 8.18
CA TYR A 73 0.05 2.16 8.18
C TYR A 73 0.27 3.66 8.50
N ASP A 74 -0.58 4.55 7.99
CA ASP A 74 -0.44 5.98 8.29
C ASP A 74 -0.77 6.31 9.74
N ARG A 75 -1.88 5.76 10.25
CA ARG A 75 -2.27 5.89 11.66
C ARG A 75 -1.21 5.33 12.61
N ALA A 76 -0.47 4.32 12.18
CA ALA A 76 0.63 3.75 12.94
C ALA A 76 1.93 4.56 12.89
N GLY A 77 1.98 5.65 12.10
CA GLY A 77 3.20 6.42 11.85
C GLY A 77 4.21 5.69 10.95
N GLU A 78 3.77 4.67 10.24
CA GLU A 78 4.63 3.79 9.43
C GLU A 78 4.61 4.14 7.94
N LEU A 79 3.64 4.93 7.47
CA LEU A 79 3.50 5.22 6.05
C LEU A 79 4.54 6.25 5.57
N ASP A 80 4.71 7.37 6.26
CA ASP A 80 5.52 8.49 5.75
C ASP A 80 6.98 8.12 5.52
N TRP A 81 7.58 7.31 6.40
CA TRP A 81 8.96 6.86 6.18
C TRP A 81 9.07 5.85 5.05
N ARG A 82 8.04 4.99 4.85
CA ARG A 82 7.99 4.07 3.72
C ARG A 82 7.88 4.81 2.40
N LEU A 83 7.14 5.91 2.37
CA LEU A 83 7.02 6.80 1.21
C LEU A 83 8.30 7.65 0.99
N GLY A 84 9.21 7.67 1.95
CA GLY A 84 10.42 8.50 1.92
C GLY A 84 10.13 9.98 2.18
N LEU A 85 9.05 10.30 2.89
CA LEU A 85 8.66 11.65 3.31
C LEU A 85 9.24 12.01 4.70
N ALA A 86 9.59 11.00 5.49
CA ALA A 86 10.10 11.17 6.85
C ALA A 86 11.21 10.14 7.16
N PRO A 87 12.07 10.38 8.17
CA PRO A 87 12.99 9.35 8.65
C PRO A 87 12.22 8.20 9.33
N ARG A 88 12.81 6.99 9.30
CA ARG A 88 12.20 5.81 9.93
C ARG A 88 12.05 6.02 11.44
N PRO A 89 10.86 5.79 12.04
CA PRO A 89 10.64 5.96 13.46
C PRO A 89 11.45 4.93 14.26
N LYS A 90 12.01 5.36 15.39
CA LYS A 90 12.63 4.47 16.38
C LYS A 90 11.53 3.89 17.25
N VAL A 91 11.05 2.71 16.90
CA VAL A 91 10.09 1.96 17.71
C VAL A 91 10.82 1.15 18.78
N GLY A 92 10.41 1.36 20.04
CA GLY A 92 10.93 0.60 21.18
C GLY A 92 10.44 -0.84 21.20
N ILE A 93 11.18 -1.72 21.87
CA ILE A 93 10.90 -3.16 21.92
C ILE A 93 9.47 -3.48 22.39
N PHE A 94 8.97 -2.71 23.37
CA PHE A 94 7.63 -2.88 23.92
C PHE A 94 6.54 -2.64 22.88
N GLN A 95 6.70 -1.60 22.06
CA GLN A 95 5.74 -1.27 21.00
C GLN A 95 5.79 -2.30 19.87
N THR A 96 6.96 -2.82 19.53
CA THR A 96 7.12 -3.93 18.59
C THR A 96 6.37 -5.18 19.06
N ILE A 97 6.50 -5.52 20.35
CA ILE A 97 5.77 -6.66 20.95
C ILE A 97 4.27 -6.43 20.89
N ILE A 98 3.79 -5.22 21.25
CA ILE A 98 2.34 -4.90 21.18
C ILE A 98 1.82 -5.04 19.74
N ARG A 99 2.55 -4.52 18.75
CA ARG A 99 2.16 -4.62 17.33
C ARG A 99 2.06 -6.08 16.89
N TYR A 100 3.04 -6.89 17.27
CA TYR A 100 3.04 -8.32 16.99
C TYR A 100 1.84 -9.02 17.62
N LEU A 101 1.56 -8.78 18.90
CA LEU A 101 0.40 -9.35 19.60
C LEU A 101 -0.94 -8.92 18.98
N ARG A 102 -1.01 -7.71 18.40
CA ARG A 102 -2.19 -7.20 17.69
C ARG A 102 -2.28 -7.66 16.24
N GLY A 103 -1.34 -8.46 15.74
CA GLY A 103 -1.30 -8.93 14.35
C GLY A 103 -1.03 -7.80 13.34
N GLN A 104 -0.48 -6.67 13.77
CA GLN A 104 -0.17 -5.55 12.88
C GLN A 104 1.05 -5.89 12.01
N ARG A 105 0.97 -5.59 10.70
CA ARG A 105 1.94 -6.05 9.68
C ARG A 105 3.16 -5.11 9.51
N TYR A 106 3.40 -4.19 10.46
CA TYR A 106 4.39 -3.10 10.35
C TYR A 106 5.37 -2.95 11.52
#